data_AF-A0A0M5KLK1-F1
#
_entry.id   AF-A0A0M5KLK1-F1
#
_cell.length_a   1.000
_cell.length_b   1.000
_cell.length_c   1.000
_cell.angle_alpha   90.00
_cell.angle_beta   90.00
_cell.angle_gamma   90.00
#
_symmetry.space_group_name_H-M   'P 1'
#
loop_
_entity.id
_entity.type
_entity.pdbx_description
1 polymer ?
#
loop_
_entity_poly.entity_id
_entity_poly.type
_entity_poly.pdbx_seq_one_letter_code
_entity_poly.pdbx_strand_id
1 'polypeptide(L)'
;MENRIKNIKQGVYKVALCSALIFLVSMLLTGVFITLLVITLSQKISWLWLGLVVFSSLIAIFSLIATICGLIFLKSNKNWIEIQKVTKKSFLDWGLFYFVYSNKIDKFSEKKEQKAEEQK
;
A
#
# COMPACT_ATOMS: atom_id res chain seq x y z
N MET A 1 -13.18 -19.05 -11.52
CA MET A 1 -12.78 -17.63 -11.54
C MET A 1 -12.79 -17.00 -10.14
N GLU A 2 -13.73 -17.35 -9.25
CA GLU A 2 -13.83 -16.79 -7.89
C GLU A 2 -12.57 -16.95 -7.01
N ASN A 3 -11.91 -18.10 -7.00
CA ASN A 3 -10.72 -18.31 -6.16
C ASN A 3 -9.57 -17.35 -6.50
N ARG A 4 -9.44 -16.92 -7.76
CA ARG A 4 -8.38 -15.99 -8.18
C ARG A 4 -8.68 -14.56 -7.75
N ILE A 5 -9.94 -14.16 -7.81
CA ILE A 5 -10.43 -12.87 -7.29
C ILE A 5 -10.18 -12.78 -5.78
N LYS A 6 -10.52 -13.85 -5.04
CA LYS A 6 -10.26 -13.95 -3.61
C LYS A 6 -8.76 -13.81 -3.30
N ASN A 7 -7.88 -14.44 -4.09
CA ASN A 7 -6.43 -14.31 -3.91
C ASN A 7 -5.92 -12.87 -4.16
N ILE A 8 -6.45 -12.14 -5.14
CA ILE A 8 -6.08 -10.73 -5.37
C ILE A 8 -6.58 -9.86 -4.21
N LYS A 9 -7.85 -9.99 -3.80
CA LYS A 9 -8.40 -9.23 -2.67
C LYS A 9 -7.62 -9.48 -1.38
N GLN A 10 -7.29 -10.75 -1.08
CA GLN A 10 -6.46 -11.11 0.06
C GLN A 10 -5.04 -10.56 -0.05
N GLY A 11 -4.45 -10.57 -1.24
CA GLY A 11 -3.13 -10.00 -1.47
C GLY A 11 -3.09 -8.48 -1.22
N VAL A 12 -4.04 -7.74 -1.78
CA VAL A 12 -4.18 -6.30 -1.51
C VAL A 12 -4.43 -6.05 -0.02
N TYR A 13 -5.26 -6.86 0.63
CA TYR A 13 -5.50 -6.75 2.07
C TYR A 13 -4.23 -6.99 2.90
N LYS A 14 -3.43 -8.01 2.56
CA LYS A 14 -2.15 -8.28 3.21
C LYS A 14 -1.18 -7.12 3.04
N VAL A 15 -1.10 -6.52 1.86
CA VAL A 15 -0.25 -5.35 1.64
C VAL A 15 -0.75 -4.14 2.43
N ALA A 16 -2.06 -3.91 2.48
CA ALA A 16 -2.64 -2.84 3.30
C ALA A 16 -2.36 -3.02 4.79
N LEU A 17 -2.51 -4.25 5.28
CA LEU A 17 -2.24 -4.58 6.68
C LEU A 17 -0.75 -4.51 7.02
N CYS A 18 0.12 -4.96 6.12
CA CYS A 18 1.57 -4.82 6.26
C CYS A 18 1.99 -3.34 6.26
N SER A 19 1.41 -2.53 5.35
CA SER A 19 1.67 -1.09 5.30
C SER A 19 1.18 -0.38 6.57
N ALA A 20 0.04 -0.79 7.12
CA ALA A 20 -0.48 -0.26 8.38
C ALA A 20 0.41 -0.62 9.58
N LEU A 21 0.95 -1.85 9.60
CA LEU A 21 1.91 -2.27 10.61
C LEU A 21 3.22 -1.49 10.51
N ILE A 22 3.78 -1.33 9.30
CA ILE A 22 4.98 -0.51 9.07
C ILE A 22 4.73 0.94 9.49
N PHE A 23 3.54 1.48 9.20
CA PHE A 23 3.14 2.82 9.65
C PHE A 23 3.16 2.94 11.19
N LEU A 24 2.55 1.99 11.91
CA LEU A 24 2.53 1.99 13.37
C LEU A 24 3.94 1.92 13.97
N VAL A 25 4.78 1.01 13.45
CA VAL A 25 6.17 0.88 13.90
C VAL A 25 6.96 2.15 13.61
N SER A 26 6.77 2.74 12.42
CA SER A 26 7.44 3.99 12.04
C SER A 26 7.00 5.17 12.91
N MET A 27 5.73 5.25 13.29
CA MET A 27 5.21 6.24 14.24
C MET A 27 5.86 6.09 15.62
N LEU A 28 5.94 4.86 16.15
CA LEU A 28 6.59 4.59 17.43
C LEU A 28 8.07 4.97 17.39
N LEU A 29 8.80 4.57 16.34
CA LEU A 29 10.20 4.94 16.14
C LEU A 29 10.38 6.46 16.04
N THR A 30 9.50 7.14 15.30
CA THR A 30 9.53 8.62 15.20
C THR A 30 9.35 9.26 16.57
N GLY A 31 8.42 8.76 17.39
CA GLY A 31 8.22 9.23 18.76
C GLY A 31 9.45 9.02 19.66
N VAL A 32 10.10 7.86 19.55
CA VAL A 32 11.36 7.56 20.25
C VAL A 32 12.48 8.50 19.78
N PHE A 33 12.62 8.72 18.47
CA PHE A 33 13.65 9.63 17.94
C PHE A 33 13.40 11.09 18.31
N ILE A 34 12.15 11.54 18.36
CA ILE A 34 11.80 12.88 18.81
C ILE A 34 12.12 13.05 20.30
N THR A 35 11.75 12.08 21.15
CA THR A 35 12.06 12.15 22.59
C THR A 35 13.57 12.15 22.84
N LEU A 36 14.33 11.30 22.14
CA LEU A 36 15.79 11.31 22.19
C LEU A 36 16.38 12.63 21.66
N LEU A 37 15.84 13.18 20.57
CA LEU A 37 16.25 14.47 20.03
C LEU A 37 16.05 15.58 21.06
N VAL A 38 14.90 15.65 21.73
CA VAL A 38 14.59 16.66 22.75
C VAL A 38 15.53 16.57 23.94
N ILE A 39 15.80 15.36 24.44
CA ILE A 39 16.75 15.13 25.55
C ILE A 39 18.16 15.58 25.14
N THR A 40 18.58 15.26 23.91
CA THR A 40 19.92 15.59 23.41
C THR A 40 20.06 17.09 23.08
N LEU A 41 18.95 17.73 22.68
CA LEU A 41 18.90 19.16 22.33
C LEU A 41 19.36 20.05 23.49
N SER A 42 19.06 19.64 24.73
CA SER A 42 19.48 20.33 25.95
C SER A 42 21.00 20.40 26.12
N GLN A 43 21.77 19.59 25.40
CA GLN A 43 23.24 19.60 25.43
C GLN A 43 23.87 20.06 24.11
N LYS A 44 23.37 19.60 22.95
CA LYS A 44 23.77 20.02 21.59
C LYS A 44 22.84 19.39 20.55
N ILE A 45 22.52 20.12 19.47
CA ILE A 45 21.70 19.59 18.37
C ILE A 45 22.48 18.47 17.66
N SER A 46 21.99 17.24 17.77
CA SER A 46 22.50 16.10 17.03
C SER A 46 21.79 16.01 15.68
N TRP A 47 22.52 16.33 14.61
CA TRP A 47 22.05 16.22 13.23
C TRP A 47 21.63 14.79 12.86
N LEU A 48 22.22 13.79 13.52
CA LEU A 48 21.89 12.37 13.31
C LEU A 48 20.44 12.08 13.74
N TRP A 49 20.04 12.51 14.94
CA TRP A 49 18.67 12.31 15.45
C TRP A 49 17.65 13.05 14.58
N LEU A 50 18.00 14.25 14.14
CA LEU A 50 17.14 15.03 13.24
C LEU A 50 16.94 14.32 11.89
N GLY A 51 18.02 13.77 11.30
CA GLY A 51 17.93 12.96 10.09
C GLY A 51 17.08 11.70 10.25
N LEU A 52 17.21 11.01 11.39
CA LEU A 52 16.40 9.83 11.70
C LEU A 52 14.91 10.15 11.84
N VAL A 53 14.56 11.26 12.50
CA VAL A 53 13.16 11.73 12.61
C VAL A 53 12.57 12.02 11.23
N VAL A 54 13.31 12.72 10.36
CA VAL A 54 12.84 13.05 9.01
C VAL A 54 12.66 11.78 8.18
N PHE A 55 13.61 10.86 8.24
CA PHE A 55 13.56 9.61 7.48
C PHE A 55 12.41 8.70 7.95
N SER A 56 12.24 8.53 9.27
CA SER A 56 11.14 7.72 9.82
C SER A 56 9.78 8.34 9.52
N SER A 57 9.68 9.68 9.54
CA SER A 57 8.47 10.41 9.17
C SER A 57 8.12 10.22 7.69
N LEU A 58 9.10 10.25 6.79
CA LEU A 58 8.89 9.96 5.37
C LEU A 58 8.34 8.55 5.15
N ILE A 59 8.94 7.54 5.81
CA ILE A 59 8.46 6.16 5.74
C ILE A 59 7.01 6.06 6.26
N ALA A 60 6.69 6.76 7.35
CA ALA A 60 5.34 6.81 7.88
C ALA A 60 4.35 7.41 6.86
N ILE A 61 4.69 8.52 6.20
CA ILE A 61 3.84 9.15 5.19
C ILE A 61 3.58 8.20 4.01
N PHE A 62 4.62 7.58 3.45
CA PHE A 62 4.45 6.62 2.35
C PHE A 62 3.62 5.40 2.75
N SER A 63 3.84 4.88 3.95
CA SER A 63 3.09 3.73 4.48
C SER A 63 1.62 4.08 4.73
N LEU A 64 1.33 5.30 5.16
CA LEU A 64 -0.03 5.81 5.35
C LEU A 64 -0.75 5.95 3.99
N ILE A 65 -0.11 6.55 2.99
CA ILE A 65 -0.66 6.65 1.63
C ILE A 65 -0.94 5.25 1.07
N ALA A 66 -0.01 4.31 1.20
CA ALA A 66 -0.19 2.92 0.76
C ALA A 66 -1.37 2.23 1.48
N THR A 67 -1.54 2.50 2.77
CA THR A 67 -2.67 1.96 3.55
C THR A 67 -4.00 2.53 3.07
N ILE A 68 -4.08 3.85 2.88
CA ILE A 68 -5.29 4.54 2.40
C ILE A 68 -5.67 4.05 1.01
N CYS A 69 -4.71 3.97 0.07
CA CYS A 69 -4.95 3.45 -1.27
C CYS A 69 -5.49 2.01 -1.25
N GLY A 70 -4.86 1.13 -0.45
CA GLY A 70 -5.32 -0.25 -0.28
C GLY A 70 -6.75 -0.34 0.27
N LEU A 71 -7.06 0.42 1.32
CA LEU A 71 -8.39 0.44 1.93
C LEU A 71 -9.47 1.02 1.00
N ILE A 72 -9.18 2.12 0.29
CA ILE A 72 -10.10 2.70 -0.70
C ILE A 72 -10.38 1.68 -1.81
N PHE A 73 -9.35 1.01 -2.31
CA PHE A 73 -9.51 -0.03 -3.33
C PHE A 73 -10.37 -1.19 -2.83
N LEU A 74 -10.09 -1.71 -1.62
CA LEU A 74 -10.88 -2.78 -1.01
C LEU A 74 -12.34 -2.36 -0.76
N LYS A 75 -12.57 -1.12 -0.32
CA LYS A 75 -13.92 -0.59 -0.06
C LYS A 75 -14.72 -0.42 -1.35
N SER A 76 -14.13 0.19 -2.38
CA SER A 76 -14.79 0.35 -3.68
C SER A 76 -15.03 -0.97 -4.39
N ASN A 77 -14.20 -1.99 -4.16
CA ASN A 77 -14.30 -3.29 -4.81
C ASN A 77 -14.82 -4.42 -3.89
N LYS A 78 -15.55 -4.07 -2.81
CA LYS A 78 -16.06 -5.05 -1.83
C LYS A 78 -16.91 -6.14 -2.50
N ASN A 79 -17.82 -5.74 -3.39
CA ASN A 79 -18.76 -6.62 -4.10
C ASN A 79 -18.34 -6.96 -5.53
N TRP A 80 -17.06 -6.79 -5.90
CA TRP A 80 -16.61 -7.24 -7.21
C TRP A 80 -16.86 -8.76 -7.32
N ILE A 81 -17.63 -9.14 -8.34
CA ILE A 81 -17.85 -10.51 -8.83
C ILE A 81 -17.03 -10.77 -10.12
N GLU A 82 -16.73 -9.72 -10.91
CA GLU A 82 -15.97 -9.80 -12.16
C GLU A 82 -14.75 -8.87 -12.19
N ILE A 83 -13.62 -9.36 -12.74
CA ILE A 83 -12.32 -8.65 -12.80
C ILE A 83 -12.37 -7.43 -13.74
N GLN A 84 -13.27 -7.40 -14.73
CA GLN A 84 -13.40 -6.30 -15.70
C GLN A 84 -14.08 -5.05 -15.13
N LYS A 85 -14.79 -5.16 -14.00
CA LYS A 85 -15.45 -4.02 -13.33
C LYS A 85 -14.64 -3.47 -12.14
N VAL A 86 -13.32 -3.65 -12.16
CA VAL A 86 -12.44 -3.07 -11.14
C VAL A 86 -12.54 -1.56 -11.22
N THR A 87 -13.18 -0.96 -10.22
CA THR A 87 -13.22 0.50 -10.08
C THR A 87 -11.99 0.96 -9.31
N LYS A 88 -11.47 2.14 -9.65
CA LYS A 88 -10.35 2.78 -8.94
C LYS A 88 -9.02 2.00 -8.98
N LYS A 89 -8.72 1.32 -10.10
CA LYS A 89 -7.42 0.65 -10.34
C LYS A 89 -6.23 1.61 -10.18
N SER A 90 -6.39 2.87 -10.59
CA SER A 90 -5.36 3.91 -10.46
C SER A 90 -4.87 4.13 -9.01
N PHE A 91 -5.67 3.78 -7.99
CA PHE A 91 -5.23 3.87 -6.60
C PHE A 91 -4.22 2.76 -6.24
N LEU A 92 -4.27 1.60 -6.91
CA LEU A 92 -3.23 0.58 -6.79
C LEU A 92 -1.94 1.01 -7.50
N ASP A 93 -2.03 1.76 -8.60
CA ASP A 93 -0.85 2.27 -9.31
C ASP A 93 -0.12 3.36 -8.52
N TRP A 94 -0.86 4.16 -7.74
CA TRP A 94 -0.30 5.17 -6.83
C TRP A 94 0.33 4.57 -5.56
N GLY A 95 -0.12 3.37 -5.15
CA GLY A 95 0.46 2.68 -4.02
C GLY A 95 1.71 1.92 -4.47
N LEU A 96 2.90 2.42 -4.10
CA LEU A 96 4.22 1.84 -4.42
C LEU A 96 4.31 0.31 -4.25
N PHE A 97 3.55 -0.26 -3.30
CA PHE A 97 3.52 -1.69 -2.99
C PHE A 97 2.47 -2.52 -3.76
N TYR A 98 1.60 -1.89 -4.54
CA TYR A 98 0.46 -2.54 -5.18
C TYR A 98 0.60 -2.75 -6.69
N PHE A 99 1.71 -2.29 -7.28
CA PHE A 99 2.00 -2.43 -8.71
C PHE A 99 1.92 -3.89 -9.19
N VAL A 100 2.40 -4.84 -8.37
CA VAL A 100 2.32 -6.28 -8.66
C VAL A 100 0.87 -6.77 -8.79
N TYR A 101 -0.05 -6.21 -8.01
CA TYR A 101 -1.46 -6.56 -8.06
C TYR A 101 -2.18 -5.86 -9.21
N SER A 102 -1.83 -4.60 -9.51
CA SER A 102 -2.32 -3.89 -10.69
C SER A 102 -1.98 -4.62 -11.98
N ASN A 103 -0.71 -5.01 -12.15
CA ASN A 103 -0.22 -5.74 -13.32
C ASN A 103 -0.84 -7.15 -13.44
N LYS A 104 -1.13 -7.81 -12.29
CA LYS A 104 -1.90 -9.06 -12.30
C LYS A 104 -3.32 -8.84 -12.84
N ILE A 105 -3.99 -7.75 -12.47
CA ILE A 105 -5.34 -7.42 -12.96
C ILE A 105 -5.33 -7.20 -14.48
N ASP A 106 -4.34 -6.48 -15.02
CA ASP A 106 -4.22 -6.23 -16.47
C ASP A 106 -4.06 -7.51 -17.27
N LYS A 107 -3.11 -8.37 -16.87
CA LYS A 107 -2.87 -9.67 -17.54
C LYS A 107 -4.09 -10.58 -17.55
N PHE A 108 -5.01 -10.41 -16.59
CA PHE A 108 -6.26 -11.18 -16.58
C PHE A 108 -7.34 -10.58 -17.47
N SER A 109 -7.32 -9.28 -17.72
CA SER A 109 -8.24 -8.65 -18.67
C SER A 109 -7.91 -9.07 -20.10
N GLU A 110 -6.64 -8.98 -20.50
CA GLU A 110 -6.18 -9.35 -21.86
C GLU A 110 -6.41 -10.84 -22.19
N LYS A 111 -6.11 -11.75 -21.25
CA LYS A 111 -6.31 -13.19 -21.45
C LYS A 111 -7.78 -13.61 -21.66
N LYS A 112 -8.73 -12.78 -21.22
CA LYS A 112 -10.16 -13.07 -21.37
C LYS A 112 -10.69 -12.53 -22.71
N GLU A 113 -10.13 -11.43 -23.21
CA GLU A 113 -10.43 -10.89 -24.54
C GLU A 113 -9.94 -11.83 -25.64
N GLN A 114 -8.70 -12.33 -25.56
CA GLN A 114 -8.16 -13.28 -26.54
C GLN A 114 -8.98 -14.58 -26.64
N LYS A 115 -9.47 -15.11 -25.51
CA LYS A 115 -10.33 -16.30 -25.50
C LYS A 115 -11.74 -16.07 -26.04
N ALA A 116 -12.21 -14.83 -26.03
CA ALA A 116 -13.51 -14.48 -26.60
C ALA A 116 -13.42 -14.28 -28.13
N GLU A 117 -12.24 -13.88 -28.64
CA GLU A 117 -11.96 -13.78 -30.07
C GLU A 117 -11.69 -15.14 -30.71
N GLU A 118 -11.02 -16.08 -30.02
CA GLU A 118 -10.80 -17.45 -30.51
C GLU A 118 -12.09 -18.31 -30.60
N GLN A 119 -13.21 -17.83 -30.04
CA GLN A 119 -14.51 -18.52 -30.07
C GLN A 119 -15.51 -17.91 -31.06
N LYS A 120 -15.10 -16.91 -31.85
CA LYS A 120 -15.85 -16.37 -32.99
C LYS A 120 -15.29 -16.89 -34.30
#